data_AF-A0A1P8X566-F1
#
_entry.id   AF-A0A1P8X566-F1
#
_cell.length_a   1.000
_cell.length_b   1.000
_cell.length_c   1.000
_cell.angle_alpha   90.00
_cell.angle_beta   90.00
_cell.angle_gamma   90.00
#
_symmetry.space_group_name_H-M   'P 1'
#
loop_
_entity.id
_entity.type
_entity.pdbx_description
1 polymer ?
#
loop_
_entity_poly.entity_id
_entity_poly.type
_entity_poly.pdbx_seq_one_letter_code
_entity_poly.pdbx_strand_id
1 'polypeptide(L)'
;MVTPVFAIAVAVMLAVLGRFTRSHPAWHLSVHARFYMGAGYLSSLIATYFFLADGGASWVFGAAWAVAAVSMFGAGYLALLGVVRRQHAAALSMETIEVDQVQPQSHGF
;
A
#
# COMPACT_ATOMS: atom_id res chain seq x y z
N MET A 1 -29.47 -1.81 -8.72
CA MET A 1 -29.28 -0.53 -8.00
C MET A 1 -28.02 -0.67 -7.16
N VAL A 2 -26.87 -0.18 -7.65
CA VAL A 2 -25.66 -0.13 -6.82
C VAL A 2 -25.89 0.96 -5.80
N THR A 3 -26.29 0.55 -4.61
CA THR A 3 -26.80 1.43 -3.56
C THR A 3 -25.72 2.39 -3.10
N PRO A 4 -26.08 3.63 -2.70
CA PRO A 4 -25.14 4.64 -2.17
C PRO A 4 -24.23 4.10 -1.04
N VAL A 5 -24.69 3.06 -0.34
CA VAL A 5 -23.92 2.26 0.62
C VAL A 5 -22.59 1.77 0.05
N PHE A 6 -22.56 1.31 -1.20
CA PHE A 6 -21.34 0.80 -1.84
C PHE A 6 -20.36 1.93 -2.12
N ALA A 7 -20.85 3.08 -2.58
CA ALA A 7 -20.02 4.27 -2.79
C ALA A 7 -19.43 4.79 -1.46
N ILE A 8 -20.22 4.80 -0.39
CA ILE A 8 -19.76 5.18 0.95
C ILE A 8 -18.73 4.17 1.47
N ALA A 9 -18.98 2.86 1.32
CA ALA A 9 -18.05 1.82 1.74
C ALA A 9 -16.70 1.94 1.02
N VAL A 10 -16.71 2.21 -0.30
CA VAL A 10 -15.50 2.47 -1.07
C VAL A 10 -14.80 3.73 -0.56
N ALA A 11 -15.51 4.85 -0.40
CA ALA A 11 -14.89 6.09 0.11
C ALA A 11 -14.26 5.93 1.50
N VAL A 12 -14.93 5.21 2.41
CA VAL A 12 -14.42 4.92 3.77
C VAL A 12 -13.22 3.99 3.69
N MET A 13 -13.28 2.92 2.88
CA MET A 13 -12.16 2.00 2.68
C MET A 13 -10.93 2.76 2.14
N LEU A 14 -11.13 3.67 1.18
CA LEU A 14 -10.09 4.50 0.62
C LEU A 14 -9.48 5.48 1.63
N ALA A 15 -10.31 6.12 2.45
CA ALA A 15 -9.86 7.03 3.50
C ALA A 15 -9.05 6.29 4.58
N VAL A 16 -9.53 5.12 5.01
CA VAL A 16 -8.84 4.28 5.99
C VAL A 16 -7.53 3.78 5.43
N LEU A 17 -7.51 3.31 4.18
CA LEU A 17 -6.30 2.80 3.55
C LEU A 17 -5.27 3.91 3.31
N GLY A 18 -5.69 5.08 2.82
CA GLY A 18 -4.80 6.23 2.65
C GLY A 18 -4.17 6.69 3.97
N ARG A 19 -4.93 6.65 5.07
CA ARG A 19 -4.43 6.96 6.42
C ARG A 19 -3.45 5.90 6.91
N PHE A 20 -3.79 4.61 6.81
CA PHE A 20 -2.91 3.52 7.22
C PHE A 20 -1.59 3.50 6.46
N THR A 21 -1.63 3.77 5.16
CA THR A 21 -0.43 3.68 4.31
C THR A 21 0.50 4.88 4.51
N ARG A 22 -0.04 6.09 4.77
CA ARG A 22 0.77 7.25 5.16
C ARG A 22 1.37 7.13 6.56
N SER A 23 0.73 6.39 7.46
CA SER A 23 1.25 6.15 8.81
C SER A 23 2.33 5.08 8.87
N HIS A 24 2.60 4.35 7.77
CA HIS A 24 3.62 3.32 7.76
C HIS A 24 5.04 3.91 7.61
N PRO A 25 5.99 3.60 8.51
CA PRO A 25 7.36 4.13 8.44
C PRO A 25 8.11 3.68 7.16
N ALA A 26 7.70 2.56 6.56
CA ALA A 26 8.23 2.06 5.29
C ALA A 26 7.72 2.81 4.04
N TRP A 27 6.81 3.78 4.19
CA TRP A 27 6.21 4.53 3.09
C TRP A 27 7.25 5.24 2.19
N HIS A 28 8.29 5.81 2.79
CA HIS A 28 9.34 6.51 2.05
C HIS A 28 10.27 5.58 1.27
N LEU A 29 10.32 4.30 1.66
CA LEU A 29 11.26 3.31 1.11
C LEU A 29 10.70 2.59 -0.13
N SER A 30 9.38 2.63 -0.37
CA SER A 30 8.74 1.89 -1.47
C SER A 30 8.19 2.81 -2.56
N VAL A 31 8.99 3.03 -3.62
CA VAL A 31 8.56 3.78 -4.82
C VAL A 31 7.34 3.13 -5.49
N HIS A 32 7.29 1.80 -5.52
CA HIS A 32 6.19 1.06 -6.14
C HIS A 32 4.87 1.27 -5.38
N ALA A 33 4.90 1.25 -4.05
CA ALA A 33 3.71 1.50 -3.25
C ALA A 33 3.16 2.91 -3.47
N ARG A 34 4.03 3.91 -3.64
CA ARG A 34 3.63 5.29 -3.97
C ARG A 34 2.99 5.39 -5.35
N PHE A 35 3.54 4.69 -6.35
CA PHE A 35 2.96 4.64 -7.69
C PHE A 35 1.55 4.03 -7.68
N TYR A 36 1.40 2.86 -7.07
CA TYR A 36 0.10 2.18 -6.98
C TYR A 36 -0.94 2.99 -6.19
N MET A 37 -0.52 3.65 -5.11
CA MET A 37 -1.40 4.55 -4.35
C MET A 37 -1.82 5.77 -5.17
N GLY A 38 -0.90 6.40 -5.92
CA GLY A 38 -1.22 7.50 -6.80
C GLY A 38 -2.21 7.11 -7.91
N ALA A 39 -1.97 5.97 -8.55
CA ALA A 39 -2.86 5.42 -9.57
C ALA A 39 -4.25 5.05 -9.00
N GLY A 40 -4.29 4.53 -7.77
CA GLY A 40 -5.53 4.27 -7.04
C GLY A 40 -6.33 5.55 -6.75
N TYR A 41 -5.67 6.62 -6.33
CA TYR A 41 -6.32 7.93 -6.12
C TYR A 41 -6.90 8.49 -7.41
N LEU A 42 -6.15 8.42 -8.51
CA LEU A 42 -6.63 8.89 -9.82
C LEU A 42 -7.84 8.08 -10.28
N SER A 43 -7.79 6.75 -10.15
CA SER A 43 -8.91 5.86 -10.49
C SER A 43 -10.14 6.15 -9.63
N SER A 44 -9.95 6.46 -8.33
CA SER A 44 -11.05 6.85 -7.46
C SER A 44 -11.68 8.18 -7.89
N LEU A 45 -10.88 9.17 -8.31
CA LEU A 45 -11.43 10.44 -8.80
C LEU A 45 -12.28 10.25 -10.05
N ILE A 46 -11.82 9.39 -10.97
CA ILE A 46 -12.58 9.05 -12.18
C ILE A 46 -13.88 8.35 -11.80
N ALA A 47 -13.84 7.40 -10.86
CA ALA A 47 -15.04 6.75 -10.35
C ALA A 47 -16.03 7.77 -9.75
N THR A 48 -15.55 8.66 -8.88
CA THR A 48 -16.37 9.72 -8.26
C THR A 48 -16.98 10.64 -9.31
N TYR A 49 -16.25 11.00 -10.36
CA TYR A 49 -16.79 11.79 -11.47
C TYR A 49 -17.99 11.09 -12.13
N PHE A 50 -17.87 9.81 -12.48
CA PHE A 50 -18.98 9.07 -13.09
C PHE A 50 -20.18 8.90 -12.16
N PHE A 51 -19.96 8.82 -10.84
CA PHE A 51 -21.07 8.73 -9.88
C PHE A 51 -21.75 10.08 -9.61
N LEU A 52 -21.00 11.19 -9.56
CA LEU A 52 -21.54 12.50 -9.18
C LEU A 52 -21.90 13.38 -10.37
N ALA A 53 -21.06 13.45 -11.40
CA ALA A 53 -21.21 14.38 -12.51
C ALA A 53 -22.07 13.82 -13.65
N ASP A 54 -21.92 12.52 -13.94
CA ASP A 54 -22.70 11.83 -14.99
C ASP A 54 -24.09 11.38 -14.48
N GLY A 55 -24.42 11.66 -13.21
CA GLY A 55 -25.69 11.27 -12.59
C GLY A 55 -25.90 9.75 -12.51
N GLY A 56 -24.84 8.96 -12.67
CA GLY A 56 -24.90 7.50 -12.70
C GLY A 56 -25.38 6.88 -14.02
N ALA A 57 -25.50 7.66 -15.10
CA ALA A 57 -25.87 7.13 -16.42
C ALA A 57 -24.88 6.04 -16.89
N SER A 58 -23.59 6.26 -16.65
CA SER A 58 -22.51 5.31 -16.93
C SER A 58 -22.02 4.59 -15.67
N TRP A 59 -22.94 4.13 -14.81
CA TRP A 59 -22.59 3.48 -13.53
C TRP A 59 -21.62 2.29 -13.67
N VAL A 60 -21.66 1.58 -14.79
CA VAL A 60 -20.75 0.44 -15.08
C VAL A 60 -19.31 0.93 -15.20
N PHE A 61 -19.07 2.06 -15.85
CA PHE A 61 -17.74 2.67 -15.95
C PHE A 61 -17.27 3.17 -14.59
N GLY A 62 -18.13 3.86 -13.83
CA GLY A 62 -17.81 4.28 -12.46
C GLY A 62 -17.45 3.10 -11.55
N ALA A 63 -18.19 2.00 -11.65
CA ALA A 63 -17.90 0.77 -10.90
C ALA A 63 -16.59 0.11 -11.34
N ALA A 64 -16.30 0.07 -12.65
CA ALA A 64 -15.04 -0.46 -13.16
C ALA A 64 -13.83 0.32 -12.62
N TRP A 65 -13.90 1.65 -12.62
CA TRP A 65 -12.86 2.51 -12.05
C TRP A 65 -12.75 2.38 -10.53
N ALA A 66 -13.85 2.13 -9.82
CA ALA A 66 -13.82 1.84 -8.39
C ALA A 66 -13.11 0.51 -8.09
N VAL A 67 -13.38 -0.55 -8.86
CA VAL A 67 -12.68 -1.84 -8.74
C VAL A 67 -11.20 -1.69 -9.07
N ALA A 68 -10.87 -0.92 -10.11
CA ALA A 68 -9.48 -0.61 -10.47
C ALA A 68 -8.76 0.12 -9.33
N ALA A 69 -9.42 1.10 -8.71
CA ALA A 69 -8.90 1.80 -7.54
C ALA A 69 -8.59 0.82 -6.41
N VAL A 70 -9.57 0.00 -5.99
CA VAL A 70 -9.39 -1.00 -4.92
C VAL A 70 -8.23 -1.95 -5.24
N SER A 71 -8.10 -2.40 -6.49
CA SER A 71 -7.04 -3.30 -6.91
C SER A 71 -5.65 -2.65 -6.81
N MET A 72 -5.52 -1.40 -7.26
CA MET A 72 -4.27 -0.64 -7.15
C MET A 72 -3.90 -0.37 -5.70
N PHE A 73 -4.88 -0.02 -4.88
CA PHE A 73 -4.72 0.17 -3.45
C PHE A 73 -4.27 -1.11 -2.73
N GLY A 74 -4.87 -2.27 -3.06
CA GLY A 74 -4.44 -3.57 -2.56
C GLY A 74 -3.02 -3.95 -2.99
N ALA A 75 -2.66 -3.71 -4.26
CA ALA A 75 -1.31 -3.94 -4.77
C ALA A 75 -0.27 -3.06 -4.05
N GLY A 76 -0.59 -1.79 -3.79
CA GLY A 76 0.26 -0.88 -3.01
C GLY A 76 0.49 -1.37 -1.58
N TYR A 77 -0.55 -1.90 -0.93
CA TYR A 77 -0.44 -2.47 0.41
C TYR A 77 0.41 -3.74 0.45
N LEU A 78 0.22 -4.66 -0.50
CA LEU A 78 1.05 -5.87 -0.63
C LEU A 78 2.52 -5.52 -0.89
N ALA A 79 2.80 -4.50 -1.70
CA ALA A 79 4.14 -4.02 -1.93
C ALA A 79 4.78 -3.48 -0.63
N LEU A 80 4.00 -2.81 0.23
CA LEU A 80 4.46 -2.35 1.55
C LEU A 80 4.81 -3.51 2.46
N LEU A 81 3.93 -4.52 2.57
CA LEU A 81 4.18 -5.73 3.36
C LEU A 81 5.44 -6.48 2.90
N GLY A 82 5.66 -6.55 1.57
CA GLY A 82 6.86 -7.17 1.00
C GLY A 82 8.15 -6.43 1.36
N VAL A 83 8.12 -5.10 1.52
CA VAL A 83 9.27 -4.32 1.99
C VAL A 83 9.51 -4.55 3.48
N VAL A 84 8.46 -4.53 4.30
CA VAL A 84 8.57 -4.80 5.75
C VAL A 84 9.16 -6.19 6.03
N ARG A 85 8.69 -7.22 5.31
CA ARG A 85 9.26 -8.59 5.44
C ARG A 85 10.75 -8.65 5.08
N ARG A 86 11.16 -7.94 4.02
CA ARG A 86 12.57 -7.88 3.62
C ARG A 86 13.43 -7.15 4.65
N GLN A 87 12.93 -6.07 5.24
CA GLN A 87 13.65 -5.37 6.31
C GLN A 87 13.76 -6.21 7.57
N HIS A 88 12.70 -6.94 7.95
CA HIS A 88 12.77 -7.88 9.07
C HIS A 88 13.77 -9.01 8.84
N ALA A 89 13.80 -9.60 7.64
CA ALA A 89 14.77 -10.64 7.31
C ALA A 89 16.21 -10.11 7.32
N ALA A 90 16.43 -8.88 6.83
CA ALA A 90 17.74 -8.23 6.88
C ALA A 90 18.18 -7.95 8.34
N ALA A 91 17.29 -7.45 9.19
CA ALA A 91 17.58 -7.21 10.60
C ALA A 91 17.96 -8.51 11.33
N LEU A 92 17.19 -9.59 11.13
CA LEU A 92 17.51 -10.91 11.68
C LEU A 92 18.87 -11.44 11.20
N SER A 93 19.22 -11.22 9.93
CA SER A 93 20.54 -11.62 9.42
C SER A 93 21.70 -10.83 10.05
N MET A 94 21.47 -9.57 10.43
CA MET A 94 22.48 -8.75 11.10
C MET A 94 22.65 -9.17 12.57
N GLU A 95 21.56 -9.50 13.28
CA GLU A 95 21.64 -10.00 14.66
C GLU A 95 22.41 -11.33 14.76
N THR A 96 22.37 -12.17 13.72
CA THR A 96 23.14 -13.43 13.71
C THR A 96 24.65 -13.25 13.54
N ILE A 97 25.13 -12.05 13.19
CA ILE A 97 26.56 -11.80 12.92
C ILE A 97 27.34 -11.39 14.19
N GLU A 98 26.69 -11.11 15.32
CA GLU A 98 27.33 -10.39 16.44
C GLU A 98 28.09 -11.24 17.49
N VAL A 99 28.26 -12.56 17.37
CA VAL A 99 28.92 -13.33 18.47
C VAL A 99 30.14 -14.17 18.07
N ASP A 100 30.38 -14.47 16.79
CA ASP A 100 31.41 -15.46 16.41
C ASP A 100 32.72 -14.87 15.84
N GLN A 101 32.91 -13.54 15.89
CA GLN A 101 34.09 -12.89 15.29
C GLN A 101 35.05 -12.21 16.30
N VAL A 102 34.77 -12.28 17.61
CA VAL A 102 35.75 -11.88 18.64
C VAL A 102 36.57 -13.10 19.04
N GLN A 103 37.40 -13.59 18.13
CA GLN A 103 38.46 -14.54 18.48
C GLN A 103 39.61 -13.75 19.11
N PRO A 104 39.90 -13.91 20.41
CA PRO A 104 41.02 -13.21 21.04
C PRO A 104 42.30 -13.73 20.39
N GLN A 105 42.94 -12.92 19.55
CA GLN A 105 44.30 -13.19 19.12
C GLN A 105 45.21 -13.12 20.36
N SER A 106 45.48 -14.29 20.94
CA SER A 106 46.49 -14.48 21.95
C SER A 106 47.86 -14.18 21.32
N HIS A 107 48.38 -12.98 21.58
CA HIS A 107 49.79 -12.66 21.36
C HIS A 107 50.64 -13.57 22.25
N GLY A 108 51.17 -14.65 21.67
CA GLY A 108 52.26 -15.40 22.25
C GLY A 108 53.58 -14.68 21.97
N PHE A 109 54.20 -14.19 23.04
CA PHE A 109 55.64 -13.86 23.10
C PHE A 109 56.40 -15.09 23.60
#